data_AF-A0A7K6D8W2-F1
#
_entry.id   AF-A0A7K6D8W2-F1
#
_cell.length_a   1.000
_cell.length_b   1.000
_cell.length_c   1.000
_cell.angle_alpha   90.00
_cell.angle_beta   90.00
_cell.angle_gamma   90.00
#
_symmetry.space_group_name_H-M   'P 1'
#
loop_
_entity.id
_entity.type
_entity.pdbx_description
1 polymer ?
#
loop_
_entity_poly.entity_id
_entity_poly.type
_entity_poly.pdbx_seq_one_letter_code
_entity_poly.pdbx_strand_id
1 'polypeptide(L)'
;LSILVHPDKNQDDADRAQKAFEAVDKAYKLLLDQEQKKRALDVIQAGKEYVEHTVKEKKKQLKKDGKPPTVEEDDPEVFKQAVYKQTMKLFAELEIKRKEREAKEMHERKRQREEEIEAQEKAKREREWQKNFEESRDGRVDSWRNFQANTKGKKEKKNRTFLRPPKVKMEQRE
;
A
#
# COMPACT_ATOMS: atom_id res chain seq x y z
N LEU A 1 3.14 -37.66 0.86
CA LEU A 1 2.07 -36.63 0.92
C LEU A 1 1.50 -36.34 -0.45
N SER A 2 2.29 -35.96 -1.46
CA SER A 2 1.79 -35.65 -2.83
C SER A 2 0.90 -36.74 -3.44
N ILE A 3 1.27 -38.02 -3.30
CA ILE A 3 0.47 -39.16 -3.80
C ILE A 3 -0.91 -39.25 -3.14
N LEU A 4 -1.04 -38.85 -1.87
CA LEU A 4 -2.30 -38.95 -1.12
C LEU A 4 -3.30 -37.86 -1.56
N VAL A 5 -2.78 -36.70 -1.98
CA VAL A 5 -3.59 -35.53 -2.37
C VAL A 5 -3.68 -35.34 -3.88
N HIS A 6 -3.23 -36.32 -4.68
CA HIS A 6 -3.22 -36.19 -6.13
C HIS A 6 -4.67 -36.17 -6.69
N PRO A 7 -5.01 -35.27 -7.62
CA PRO A 7 -6.37 -35.16 -8.18
C PRO A 7 -6.83 -36.46 -8.88
N ASP A 8 -5.96 -37.15 -9.62
CA ASP A 8 -6.31 -38.42 -10.29
C ASP A 8 -6.76 -39.53 -9.32
N LYS A 9 -6.32 -39.46 -8.06
CA LYS A 9 -6.71 -40.43 -7.01
C LYS A 9 -7.87 -39.96 -6.15
N ASN A 10 -8.25 -38.69 -6.26
CA ASN A 10 -9.31 -38.03 -5.49
C ASN A 10 -10.29 -37.36 -6.45
N GLN A 11 -10.77 -38.12 -7.44
CA GLN A 11 -11.59 -37.58 -8.53
C GLN A 11 -12.93 -37.02 -8.04
N ASP A 12 -13.45 -37.55 -6.92
CA ASP A 12 -14.69 -37.09 -6.29
C ASP A 12 -14.59 -35.64 -5.75
N ASP A 13 -13.38 -35.15 -5.49
CA ASP A 13 -13.11 -33.78 -4.99
C ASP A 13 -11.82 -33.23 -5.63
N ALA A 14 -11.79 -33.25 -6.96
CA ALA A 14 -10.61 -32.91 -7.75
C ALA A 14 -10.10 -31.48 -7.47
N ASP A 15 -11.00 -30.51 -7.28
CA ASP A 15 -10.63 -29.11 -6.99
C ASP A 15 -9.89 -28.95 -5.66
N ARG A 16 -10.36 -29.64 -4.61
CA ARG A 16 -9.69 -29.61 -3.31
C ARG A 16 -8.38 -30.38 -3.35
N ALA A 17 -8.36 -31.52 -4.04
CA ALA A 17 -7.16 -32.32 -4.23
C ALA A 17 -6.08 -31.51 -4.96
N GLN A 18 -6.43 -30.81 -6.03
CA GLN A 18 -5.53 -29.93 -6.76
C GLN A 18 -4.94 -28.84 -5.85
N LYS A 19 -5.77 -28.12 -5.09
CA LYS A 19 -5.31 -27.10 -4.14
C LYS A 19 -4.36 -27.68 -3.08
N ALA A 20 -4.67 -28.86 -2.56
CA ALA A 20 -3.84 -29.53 -1.56
C ALA A 20 -2.50 -29.98 -2.17
N PHE A 21 -2.50 -30.53 -3.39
CA PHE A 21 -1.30 -30.92 -4.12
C PHE A 21 -0.40 -29.72 -4.38
N GLU A 22 -0.94 -28.62 -4.89
CA GLU A 22 -0.20 -27.37 -5.11
C GLU A 22 0.39 -26.81 -3.83
N ALA A 23 -0.34 -26.87 -2.71
CA ALA A 23 0.18 -26.44 -1.42
C ALA A 23 1.36 -27.30 -0.96
N VAL A 24 1.30 -28.63 -1.13
CA VAL A 24 2.40 -29.55 -0.80
C VAL A 24 3.61 -29.33 -1.70
N ASP A 25 3.41 -29.18 -3.01
CA ASP A 25 4.48 -28.92 -3.97
C ASP A 25 5.16 -27.57 -3.69
N LYS A 26 4.38 -26.52 -3.43
CA LYS A 26 4.90 -25.20 -3.04
C LYS A 26 5.72 -25.27 -1.75
N ALA A 27 5.22 -25.96 -0.72
CA ALA A 27 5.93 -26.14 0.53
C ALA A 27 7.24 -26.92 0.33
N TYR A 28 7.22 -27.97 -0.48
CA TYR A 28 8.42 -28.74 -0.83
C TYR A 28 9.47 -27.86 -1.51
N LYS A 29 9.08 -27.12 -2.55
CA LYS A 29 9.98 -26.20 -3.28
C LYS A 29 10.55 -25.11 -2.36
N LEU A 30 9.73 -24.53 -1.48
CA LEU A 30 10.19 -23.56 -0.49
C LEU A 30 11.26 -24.14 0.45
N LEU A 31 11.10 -25.39 0.87
CA LEU A 31 12.03 -26.04 1.80
C LEU A 31 13.32 -26.56 1.13
N LEU A 32 13.39 -26.58 -0.21
CA LEU A 32 14.63 -26.84 -0.93
C LEU A 32 15.62 -25.67 -0.79
N ASP A 33 15.11 -24.45 -0.71
CA ASP A 33 15.92 -23.28 -0.41
C ASP A 33 16.36 -23.31 1.05
N GLN A 34 17.68 -23.34 1.27
CA GLN A 34 18.25 -23.43 2.60
C GLN A 34 17.95 -22.20 3.45
N GLU A 35 17.84 -21.01 2.83
CA GLU A 35 17.52 -19.80 3.57
C GLU A 35 16.08 -19.83 4.09
N GLN A 36 15.13 -20.20 3.24
CA GLN A 36 13.72 -20.33 3.63
C GLN A 36 13.51 -21.44 4.65
N LYS A 37 14.19 -22.58 4.46
CA LYS A 37 14.19 -23.68 5.44
C LYS A 37 14.72 -23.20 6.79
N LYS A 38 15.83 -22.45 6.82
CA LYS A 38 16.38 -21.89 8.05
C LYS A 38 15.37 -20.96 8.72
N ARG A 39 14.77 -20.03 7.97
CA ARG A 39 13.73 -19.13 8.50
C ARG A 39 12.55 -19.89 9.11
N ALA A 40 12.10 -20.96 8.46
CA ALA A 40 11.03 -21.81 9.01
C ALA A 40 11.44 -22.49 10.34
N LEU A 41 12.68 -22.99 10.43
CA LEU A 41 13.22 -23.56 11.67
C LEU A 41 13.36 -22.51 12.78
N ASP A 42 13.79 -21.30 12.45
CA ASP A 42 13.92 -20.19 13.40
C ASP A 42 12.54 -19.81 13.99
N VAL A 43 11.47 -19.84 13.19
CA VAL A 43 10.09 -19.61 13.67
C VAL A 43 9.63 -20.71 14.62
N ILE A 44 9.93 -21.98 14.32
CA ILE A 44 9.62 -23.12 15.20
C ILE A 44 10.36 -22.98 16.53
N GLN A 45 11.65 -22.62 16.48
CA GLN A 45 12.48 -22.42 17.67
C GLN A 45 11.97 -21.25 18.51
N ALA A 46 11.61 -20.12 17.89
CA ALA A 46 11.00 -18.99 18.59
C ALA A 46 9.67 -19.36 19.25
N GLY A 47 8.85 -20.19 18.60
CA GLY A 47 7.61 -20.73 19.17
C GLY A 47 7.87 -21.56 20.42
N LYS A 48 8.91 -22.40 20.40
CA LYS A 48 9.34 -23.20 21.55
C LYS A 48 9.82 -22.33 22.70
N GLU A 49 10.73 -21.40 22.44
CA GLU A 49 11.28 -20.48 23.45
C GLU A 49 10.19 -19.63 24.10
N TYR A 50 9.21 -19.17 23.33
CA TYR A 50 8.07 -18.43 23.86
C TYR A 50 7.27 -19.27 24.88
N VAL A 51 6.99 -20.53 24.55
CA VAL A 51 6.26 -21.43 25.46
C VAL A 51 7.09 -21.75 26.70
N GLU A 52 8.38 -22.06 26.56
CA GLU A 52 9.29 -22.29 27.70
C GLU A 52 9.32 -21.06 28.62
N HIS A 53 9.47 -19.86 28.06
CA HIS A 53 9.44 -18.62 28.82
C HIS A 53 8.10 -18.43 29.56
N THR A 54 6.98 -18.66 28.88
CA THR A 54 5.64 -18.54 29.45
C THR A 54 5.42 -19.52 30.61
N VAL A 55 5.83 -20.78 30.44
CA VAL A 55 5.75 -21.80 31.51
C VAL A 55 6.62 -21.40 32.70
N LYS A 56 7.85 -20.92 32.45
CA LYS A 56 8.75 -20.45 33.52
C LYS A 56 8.16 -19.29 34.32
N GLU A 57 7.56 -18.31 33.65
CA GLU A 57 6.89 -17.18 34.31
C GLU A 57 5.64 -17.63 35.09
N LYS A 58 4.82 -18.53 34.53
CA LYS A 58 3.69 -19.15 35.26
C LYS A 58 4.15 -19.84 36.55
N LYS A 59 5.20 -20.66 36.49
CA LYS A 59 5.79 -21.32 37.67
C LYS A 59 6.28 -20.32 38.71
N LYS A 60 6.95 -19.27 38.26
CA LYS A 60 7.46 -18.20 39.13
C LYS A 60 6.32 -17.46 39.82
N GLN A 61 5.22 -17.20 39.11
CA GLN A 61 4.03 -16.57 39.68
C GLN A 61 3.35 -17.48 40.72
N LEU A 62 3.15 -18.77 40.43
CA LEU A 62 2.57 -19.73 41.38
C LEU A 62 3.38 -19.81 42.68
N LYS A 63 4.72 -19.78 42.59
CA LYS A 63 5.60 -19.73 43.77
C LYS A 63 5.39 -18.46 44.60
N LYS A 64 5.22 -17.30 43.96
CA LYS A 64 4.93 -16.04 44.66
C LYS A 64 3.57 -16.08 45.35
N ASP A 65 2.60 -16.72 44.72
CA ASP A 65 1.24 -16.86 45.24
C ASP A 65 1.11 -17.97 46.31
N GLY A 66 2.22 -18.61 46.71
CA GLY A 66 2.24 -19.69 47.69
C GLY A 66 1.60 -21.00 47.21
N LYS A 67 1.35 -21.13 45.89
CA LYS A 67 0.74 -22.31 45.27
C LYS A 67 1.81 -23.29 44.77
N PRO A 68 1.50 -24.58 44.62
CA PRO A 68 2.41 -25.54 44.01
C PRO A 68 2.84 -25.09 42.61
N PRO A 69 4.13 -25.18 42.24
CA PRO A 69 4.64 -24.73 40.94
C PRO A 69 4.38 -25.76 39.83
N THR A 70 3.27 -26.49 39.91
CA THR A 70 2.85 -27.47 38.91
C THR A 70 2.04 -26.74 37.85
N VAL A 71 2.43 -26.92 36.59
CA VAL A 71 1.70 -26.34 35.45
C VAL A 71 1.30 -27.48 34.51
N GLU A 72 0.20 -27.30 33.78
CA GLU A 72 -0.31 -28.31 32.85
C GLU A 72 0.71 -28.65 31.76
N GLU A 73 1.54 -27.68 31.35
CA GLU A 73 2.61 -27.86 30.39
C GLU A 73 3.85 -28.60 30.95
N ASP A 74 3.81 -29.09 32.19
CA ASP A 74 4.80 -30.06 32.71
C ASP A 74 4.62 -31.45 32.10
N ASP A 75 3.42 -31.76 31.60
CA ASP A 75 3.19 -32.92 30.74
C ASP A 75 3.86 -32.67 29.37
N PRO A 76 4.80 -33.54 28.94
CA PRO A 76 5.45 -33.43 27.63
C PRO A 76 4.47 -33.32 26.45
N GLU A 77 3.30 -33.95 26.53
CA GLU A 77 2.34 -33.95 25.43
C GLU A 77 1.58 -32.63 25.33
N VAL A 78 1.19 -32.07 26.49
CA VAL A 78 0.58 -30.73 26.56
C VAL A 78 1.58 -29.66 26.12
N PHE A 79 2.86 -29.79 26.51
CA PHE A 79 3.92 -28.90 26.07
C PHE A 79 4.09 -28.90 24.54
N LYS A 80 4.15 -30.08 23.91
CA LYS A 80 4.23 -30.18 22.44
C LYS A 80 3.03 -29.52 21.77
N GLN A 81 1.82 -29.71 22.29
CA GLN A 81 0.61 -29.06 21.75
C GLN A 81 0.67 -27.54 21.89
N ALA A 82 1.16 -27.03 23.02
CA ALA A 82 1.36 -25.59 23.22
C ALA A 82 2.38 -25.02 22.23
N VAL A 83 3.53 -25.68 22.04
CA VAL A 83 4.55 -25.30 21.05
C VAL A 83 3.98 -25.32 19.64
N TYR A 84 3.21 -26.35 19.28
CA TYR A 84 2.57 -26.44 17.97
C TYR A 84 1.60 -25.27 17.73
N LYS A 85 0.69 -25.00 18.68
CA LYS A 85 -0.26 -23.89 18.60
C LYS A 85 0.45 -22.55 18.46
N GLN A 86 1.49 -22.32 19.27
CA GLN A 86 2.25 -21.07 19.24
C GLN A 86 3.01 -20.92 17.91
N THR A 87 3.62 -21.98 17.42
CA THR A 87 4.33 -21.99 16.14
C THR A 87 3.39 -21.66 14.99
N MET A 88 2.19 -22.28 14.95
CA MET A 88 1.16 -21.97 13.94
C MET A 88 0.72 -20.51 14.00
N LYS A 89 0.55 -19.96 15.21
CA LYS A 89 0.22 -18.54 15.40
C LYS A 89 1.32 -17.63 14.84
N LEU A 90 2.59 -17.91 15.13
CA LEU A 90 3.72 -17.12 14.63
C LEU A 90 3.80 -17.13 13.10
N PHE A 91 3.62 -18.30 12.47
CA PHE A 91 3.58 -18.38 11.00
C PHE A 91 2.43 -17.54 10.41
N ALA A 92 1.24 -17.59 11.02
CA ALA A 92 0.10 -16.80 10.57
C ALA A 92 0.37 -15.29 10.70
N GLU A 93 0.92 -14.84 11.82
CA GLU A 93 1.26 -13.43 12.04
C GLU A 93 2.31 -12.92 11.06
N LEU A 94 3.34 -13.73 10.76
CA LEU A 94 4.36 -13.38 9.77
C LEU A 94 3.78 -13.27 8.36
N GLU A 95 2.86 -14.16 8.00
CA GLU A 95 2.20 -14.13 6.69
C GLU A 95 1.27 -12.91 6.54
N ILE A 96 0.56 -12.52 7.61
CA ILE A 96 -0.23 -11.28 7.64
C ILE A 96 0.68 -10.07 7.42
N LYS A 97 1.77 -9.97 8.19
CA LYS A 97 2.75 -8.88 8.05
C LYS A 97 3.39 -8.82 6.66
N ARG A 98 3.62 -9.97 6.02
CA ARG A 98 4.12 -10.04 4.65
C ARG A 98 3.11 -9.42 3.67
N LYS A 99 1.84 -9.83 3.75
CA LYS A 99 0.77 -9.30 2.90
C LYS A 99 0.55 -7.80 3.09
N GLU A 100 0.58 -7.33 4.33
CA GLU A 100 0.46 -5.90 4.64
C GLU A 100 1.59 -5.08 4.02
N ARG A 101 2.83 -5.59 4.10
CA ARG A 101 3.99 -4.94 3.47
C ARG A 101 3.86 -4.89 1.96
N GLU A 102 3.49 -6.01 1.33
CA GLU A 102 3.28 -6.09 -0.11
C GLU A 102 2.16 -5.15 -0.59
N ALA A 103 1.06 -5.07 0.16
CA ALA A 103 -0.02 -4.13 -0.13
C ALA A 103 0.46 -2.68 -0.02
N LYS A 104 1.22 -2.34 1.03
CA LYS A 104 1.78 -1.00 1.22
C LYS A 104 2.73 -0.61 0.08
N GLU A 105 3.65 -1.49 -0.28
CA GLU A 105 4.59 -1.28 -1.39
C GLU A 105 3.86 -1.08 -2.73
N MET A 106 2.82 -1.87 -2.98
CA MET A 106 1.97 -1.71 -4.17
C MET A 106 1.25 -0.36 -4.21
N HIS A 107 0.70 0.09 -3.08
CA HIS A 107 0.06 1.41 -2.98
C HIS A 107 1.04 2.55 -3.17
N GLU A 108 2.23 2.46 -2.59
CA GLU A 108 3.29 3.46 -2.74
C GLU A 108 3.77 3.54 -4.19
N ARG A 109 4.01 2.39 -4.83
CA ARG A 109 4.38 2.33 -6.26
C ARG A 109 3.29 2.92 -7.15
N LYS A 110 2.02 2.72 -6.83
CA LYS A 110 0.89 3.32 -7.57
C LYS A 110 0.90 4.85 -7.43
N ARG A 111 1.08 5.35 -6.21
CA ARG A 111 1.16 6.80 -5.95
C ARG A 111 2.32 7.46 -6.67
N GLN A 112 3.51 6.87 -6.62
CA GLN A 112 4.69 7.38 -7.33
C GLN A 112 4.45 7.47 -8.84
N ARG A 113 3.77 6.48 -9.43
CA ARG A 113 3.40 6.51 -10.85
C ARG A 113 2.39 7.60 -11.18
N GLU A 114 1.39 7.79 -10.32
CA GLU A 114 0.39 8.85 -10.50
C GLU A 114 1.04 10.25 -10.41
N GLU A 115 1.94 10.45 -9.44
CA GLU A 115 2.72 11.68 -9.27
C GLU A 115 3.65 11.93 -10.48
N GLU A 116 4.30 10.90 -11.00
CA GLU A 116 5.15 11.00 -12.19
C GLU A 116 4.33 11.41 -13.44
N ILE A 117 3.15 10.81 -13.62
CA ILE A 117 2.24 11.17 -14.72
C ILE A 117 1.77 12.62 -14.57
N GLU A 118 1.33 13.04 -13.38
CA GLU A 118 0.88 14.40 -13.14
C GLU A 118 2.01 15.43 -13.37
N ALA A 119 3.23 15.11 -12.92
CA ALA A 119 4.40 15.95 -13.16
C ALA A 119 4.71 16.09 -14.66
N GLN A 120 4.63 14.98 -15.42
CA GLN A 120 4.81 14.99 -16.87
C GLN A 120 3.72 15.81 -17.57
N GLU A 121 2.46 15.66 -17.18
CA GLU A 121 1.34 16.45 -17.72
C GLU A 121 1.48 17.94 -17.41
N LYS A 122 1.86 18.29 -16.18
CA LYS A 122 2.10 19.67 -15.78
C LYS A 122 3.27 20.28 -16.56
N ALA A 123 4.38 19.56 -16.70
CA ALA A 123 5.52 20.01 -17.49
C ALA A 123 5.15 20.18 -18.97
N LYS A 124 4.31 19.30 -19.53
CA LYS A 124 3.80 19.44 -20.89
C LYS A 124 2.91 20.68 -21.03
N ARG A 125 1.98 20.89 -20.10
CA ARG A 125 1.08 22.05 -20.07
C ARG A 125 1.86 23.37 -19.93
N GLU A 126 2.88 23.39 -19.09
CA GLU A 126 3.75 24.57 -18.90
C GLU A 126 4.57 24.86 -20.16
N ARG A 127 5.11 23.82 -20.82
CA ARG A 127 5.82 23.97 -22.10
C ARG A 127 4.92 24.49 -23.20
N GLU A 128 3.70 23.97 -23.32
CA GLU A 128 2.69 24.45 -24.28
C GLU A 128 2.28 25.90 -23.98
N TRP A 129 2.08 26.25 -22.72
CA TRP A 129 1.78 27.61 -22.30
C TRP A 129 2.93 28.58 -22.63
N GLN A 130 4.18 28.22 -22.30
CA GLN A 130 5.37 29.00 -22.64
C GLN A 130 5.48 29.23 -24.14
N LYS A 131 5.29 28.18 -24.95
CA LYS A 131 5.31 28.28 -26.41
C LYS A 131 4.24 29.25 -26.92
N ASN A 132 2.98 29.09 -26.47
CA ASN A 132 1.89 29.98 -26.86
C ASN A 132 2.11 31.44 -26.39
N PHE A 133 2.68 31.61 -25.19
CA PHE A 133 3.01 32.93 -24.66
C PHE A 133 4.07 33.62 -25.51
N GLU A 134 5.12 32.90 -25.90
CA GLU A 134 6.21 33.44 -26.73
C GLU A 134 5.74 33.69 -28.18
N GLU A 135 4.94 32.79 -28.77
CA GLU A 135 4.36 32.98 -30.10
C GLU A 135 3.42 34.20 -30.15
N SER A 136 2.65 34.45 -29.08
CA SER A 136 1.80 35.65 -28.98
C SER A 136 2.59 36.93 -28.68
N ARG A 137 3.90 36.87 -28.43
CA ARG A 137 4.72 38.02 -28.02
C ARG A 137 4.71 39.13 -29.05
N ASP A 138 4.96 38.82 -30.32
CA ASP A 138 5.02 39.83 -31.37
C ASP A 138 3.67 40.53 -31.54
N GLY A 139 2.57 39.77 -31.56
CA GLY A 139 1.22 40.33 -31.58
C GLY A 139 0.90 41.20 -30.34
N ARG A 140 1.35 40.79 -29.16
CA ARG A 140 1.20 41.57 -27.92
C ARG A 140 2.03 42.86 -27.96
N VAL A 141 3.27 42.79 -28.44
CA VAL A 141 4.18 43.94 -28.59
C VAL A 141 3.61 44.93 -29.61
N ASP A 142 3.08 44.46 -30.74
CA ASP A 142 2.47 45.30 -31.76
C ASP A 142 1.17 45.93 -31.27
N SER A 143 0.32 45.18 -30.56
CA SER A 143 -0.87 45.74 -29.89
C SER A 143 -0.49 46.81 -28.86
N TRP A 144 0.60 46.61 -28.10
CA TRP A 144 1.10 47.59 -27.14
C TRP A 144 1.66 48.85 -27.82
N ARG A 145 2.46 48.69 -28.88
CA ARG A 145 2.97 49.79 -29.69
C ARG A 145 1.84 50.60 -30.31
N ASN A 146 0.81 49.93 -30.83
CA ASN A 146 -0.40 50.57 -31.38
C ASN A 146 -1.22 51.30 -30.30
N PHE A 147 -1.34 50.73 -29.09
CA PHE A 147 -1.98 51.41 -27.97
C PHE A 147 -1.21 52.68 -27.55
N GLN A 148 0.12 52.60 -27.47
CA GLN A 148 0.98 53.73 -27.14
C GLN A 148 0.97 54.82 -28.24
N ALA A 149 0.95 54.41 -29.51
CA ALA A 149 0.82 55.32 -30.65
C ALA A 149 -0.55 56.02 -30.64
N ASN A 150 -1.63 55.29 -30.35
CA ASN A 150 -2.98 55.85 -30.21
C ASN A 150 -3.14 56.77 -28.98
N THR A 151 -2.36 56.57 -27.90
CA THR A 151 -2.37 57.49 -26.76
C THR A 151 -1.53 58.75 -27.00
N LYS A 152 -0.45 58.68 -27.79
CA LYS A 152 0.34 59.85 -28.20
C LYS A 152 -0.32 60.68 -29.31
N GLY A 153 -1.15 60.08 -30.16
CA GLY A 153 -1.90 60.77 -31.22
C GLY A 153 -3.24 61.38 -30.81
N LYS A 154 -3.76 61.05 -29.63
CA LYS A 154 -5.11 61.45 -29.20
C LYS A 154 -5.09 62.60 -28.18
N LYS A 155 -4.41 63.69 -28.53
CA LYS A 155 -4.67 65.01 -27.93
C LYS A 155 -5.65 65.86 -28.76
N GLU A 156 -6.19 65.33 -29.87
CA GLU A 156 -7.27 66.00 -30.60
C GLU A 156 -8.44 65.05 -30.93
N LYS A 157 -9.63 65.49 -30.49
CA LYS A 157 -10.97 65.19 -31.02
C LYS A 157 -11.52 63.76 -30.87
N LYS A 158 -12.28 63.52 -29.80
CA LYS A 158 -13.77 63.44 -29.87
C LYS A 158 -14.36 63.08 -28.51
N ASN A 159 -15.29 63.93 -28.06
CA ASN A 159 -16.38 63.55 -27.17
C ASN A 159 -17.04 62.25 -27.68
N ARG A 160 -16.92 61.15 -26.94
CA ARG A 160 -17.91 60.06 -26.97
C ARG A 160 -18.18 59.62 -25.53
N THR A 161 -19.28 60.14 -25.02
CA THR A 161 -19.99 59.84 -23.78
C THR A 161 -20.55 58.39 -23.70
N PHE A 162 -19.86 57.39 -24.22
CA PHE A 162 -20.41 56.03 -24.37
C PHE A 162 -19.95 55.01 -23.31
N LEU A 163 -19.21 55.41 -22.28
CA LEU A 163 -18.99 54.57 -21.09
C LEU A 163 -19.85 55.06 -19.93
N ARG A 164 -21.15 54.77 -20.01
CA ARG A 164 -21.97 54.60 -18.81
C ARG A 164 -22.05 53.10 -18.54
N PRO A 165 -21.58 52.60 -17.38
CA PRO A 165 -21.76 51.20 -17.02
C PRO A 165 -23.26 50.86 -17.03
N PRO A 166 -23.67 49.69 -17.55
CA PRO A 166 -25.07 49.31 -17.52
C PRO A 166 -25.56 49.25 -16.07
N LYS A 167 -26.71 49.87 -15.78
CA LYS A 167 -27.36 49.81 -14.46
C LYS A 167 -27.67 48.35 -14.13
N VAL A 168 -27.10 47.86 -13.04
CA VAL A 168 -27.36 46.53 -12.49
C VAL A 168 -28.84 46.48 -12.10
N LYS A 169 -29.64 45.63 -12.76
CA LYS A 169 -30.98 45.29 -12.28
C LYS A 169 -30.80 44.28 -11.15
N MET A 170 -31.19 44.64 -9.93
CA MET A 170 -31.32 43.66 -8.84
C MET A 170 -32.45 42.69 -9.20
N GLU A 171 -32.12 41.41 -9.22
CA GLU A 171 -33.05 40.30 -9.38
C GLU A 171 -34.06 40.34 -8.23
N GLN A 172 -35.36 40.37 -8.54
CA GLN A 172 -36.39 40.20 -7.51
C GLN A 172 -36.37 38.73 -7.09
N ARG A 173 -36.13 38.50 -5.80
CA ARG A 173 -36.31 37.20 -5.17
C ARG A 173 -37.80 36.91 -5.07
N GLU A 174 -38.23 35.80 -5.66
CA GLU A 174 -39.36 35.02 -5.17
C GLU A 174 -38.83 33.90 -4.26
#